data_AF-A0A9E3J738-F1
#
_entry.id   AF-A0A9E3J738-F1
#
_cell.length_a   1.000
_cell.length_b   1.000
_cell.length_c   1.000
_cell.angle_alpha   90.00
_cell.angle_beta   90.00
_cell.angle_gamma   90.00
#
_symmetry.space_group_name_H-M   'P 1'
#
loop_
_entity.id
_entity.type
_entity.pdbx_description
1 polymer ?
#
loop_
_entity_poly.entity_id
_entity_poly.type
_entity_poly.pdbx_seq_one_letter_code
_entity_poly.pdbx_strand_id
1 'polypeptide(L)'
;YFWSDQHGIRIQFAGHLTGDEEIVESRTTDGSLFLYRRGEAVTGVLAFERRAEFVKLRARLRRELSWQAVGEFVPSTVFSKECQ
;
A
#
# COMPACT_ATOMS: atom_id res chain seq x y z
N TYR A 1 -5.95 0.77 11.20
CA TYR A 1 -6.11 1.95 10.32
C TYR A 1 -5.54 3.15 11.05
N PHE A 2 -4.70 3.91 10.37
CA PHE A 2 -4.00 5.07 10.89
C PHE A 2 -3.96 6.16 9.80
N TRP A 3 -3.94 7.42 10.21
CA TRP A 3 -3.61 8.52 9.32
C TRP A 3 -2.93 9.64 10.11
N SER A 4 -2.13 10.43 9.41
CA SER A 4 -1.51 11.64 9.94
C SER A 4 -1.42 12.69 8.84
N ASP A 5 -1.50 13.95 9.25
CA ASP A 5 -1.04 15.07 8.45
C ASP A 5 0.26 15.57 9.07
N GLN A 6 1.36 15.55 8.32
CA GLN A 6 2.66 16.04 8.78
C GLN A 6 3.23 16.94 7.69
N HIS A 7 3.53 18.19 8.05
CA HIS A 7 4.07 19.18 7.10
C HIS A 7 3.23 19.36 5.83
N GLY A 8 1.90 19.22 5.93
CA GLY A 8 0.99 19.32 4.79
C GLY A 8 1.01 18.08 3.87
N ILE A 9 1.66 16.99 4.29
CA ILE A 9 1.62 15.70 3.63
C ILE A 9 0.69 14.77 4.40
N ARG A 10 -0.31 14.26 3.70
CA ARG A 10 -1.29 13.32 4.18
C ARG A 10 -0.77 11.90 4.04
N ILE A 11 -0.55 11.28 5.19
CA ILE A 11 -0.04 9.92 5.36
C ILE A 11 -1.20 9.04 5.84
N GLN A 12 -1.41 7.88 5.21
CA GLN A 12 -2.50 6.97 5.57
C GLN A 12 -2.05 5.51 5.53
N PHE A 13 -2.37 4.74 6.56
CA PHE A 13 -2.04 3.32 6.64
C PHE A 13 -3.27 2.46 7.00
N ALA A 14 -3.42 1.30 6.37
CA ALA A 14 -4.38 0.27 6.75
C ALA A 14 -3.78 -1.12 6.55
N GLY A 15 -4.14 -2.05 7.43
CA GLY A 15 -3.59 -3.41 7.44
C GLY A 15 -3.05 -3.79 8.80
N HIS A 16 -2.45 -4.97 8.85
CA HIS A 16 -1.71 -5.49 9.99
C HIS A 16 -0.40 -6.08 9.45
N LEU A 17 0.72 -5.65 10.04
CA LEU A 17 2.06 -6.06 9.62
C LEU A 17 2.68 -6.91 10.73
N THR A 18 3.40 -7.95 10.35
CA THR A 18 4.16 -8.78 11.29
C THR A 18 5.68 -8.65 11.11
N GLY A 19 6.14 -7.97 10.05
CA GLY A 19 7.53 -7.60 9.82
C GLY A 19 8.25 -8.38 8.73
N ASP A 20 7.64 -9.46 8.23
CA ASP A 20 8.15 -10.33 7.16
C ASP A 20 7.52 -10.02 5.78
N GLU A 21 6.75 -8.94 5.68
CA GLU A 21 6.12 -8.55 4.43
C GLU A 21 7.10 -8.02 3.39
N GLU A 22 6.90 -8.45 2.15
CA GLU A 22 7.49 -7.78 0.98
C GLU A 22 6.79 -6.43 0.76
N ILE A 23 7.59 -5.40 0.46
CA ILE A 23 7.09 -4.06 0.19
C ILE A 23 7.21 -3.78 -1.30
N VAL A 24 6.06 -3.53 -1.94
CA VAL A 24 5.97 -3.07 -3.32
C VAL A 24 5.62 -1.60 -3.35
N GLU A 25 6.44 -0.82 -4.02
CA GLU A 25 6.26 0.63 -4.15
C GLU A 25 5.73 1.04 -5.53
N SER A 26 4.80 2.00 -5.52
CA SER A 26 4.33 2.76 -6.67
C SER A 26 4.46 4.26 -6.39
N ARG A 27 5.42 4.91 -7.05
CA ARG A 27 5.62 6.37 -6.99
C ARG A 27 5.03 7.03 -8.24
N THR A 28 4.36 8.16 -8.05
CA THR A 28 3.91 9.06 -9.12
C THR A 28 4.29 10.50 -8.76
N THR A 29 4.03 11.46 -9.66
CA THR A 29 4.18 12.89 -9.35
C THR A 29 3.27 13.36 -8.23
N ASP A 30 2.14 12.66 -8.04
CA ASP A 30 1.05 13.06 -7.13
C ASP A 30 1.14 12.37 -5.78
N GLY A 31 2.18 11.54 -5.54
CA GLY A 31 2.37 10.87 -4.27
C GLY A 31 3.03 9.51 -4.37
N SER A 32 2.94 8.73 -3.29
CA SER A 32 3.54 7.39 -3.21
C SER A 32 2.59 6.42 -2.53
N LEU A 33 2.59 5.18 -3.02
CA LEU A 33 1.80 4.09 -2.48
C LEU A 33 2.72 2.90 -2.23
N PHE A 34 2.62 2.32 -1.05
CA PHE A 34 3.34 1.13 -0.64
C PHE A 34 2.33 0.05 -0.28
N LEU A 35 2.55 -1.13 -0.82
CA LEU A 35 1.74 -2.30 -0.55
C LEU A 35 2.60 -3.33 0.17
N TYR A 36 2.07 -3.82 1.27
CA TYR A 36 2.69 -4.87 2.06
C TYR A 36 2.01 -6.18 1.68
N ARG A 37 2.81 -7.17 1.29
CA ARG A 37 2.29 -8.48 0.90
C ARG A 37 3.08 -9.61 1.55
N ARG A 38 2.42 -10.76 1.66
CA ARG A 38 3.03 -12.02 2.06
C ARG A 38 2.59 -13.08 1.06
N GLY A 39 3.50 -13.46 0.17
CA GLY A 39 3.15 -14.24 -1.02
C GLY A 39 2.04 -13.54 -1.83
N GLU A 40 0.92 -14.24 -2.01
CA GLU A 40 -0.21 -13.74 -2.79
C GLU A 40 -1.22 -12.93 -1.99
N ALA A 41 -1.04 -12.73 -0.69
CA ALA A 41 -1.96 -11.96 0.14
C ALA A 41 -1.43 -10.55 0.42
N VAL A 42 -2.24 -9.53 0.19
CA VAL A 42 -1.95 -8.15 0.59
C VAL A 42 -2.40 -7.95 2.03
N THR A 43 -1.45 -7.60 2.89
CA THR A 43 -1.64 -7.48 4.34
C THR A 43 -1.78 -6.02 4.77
N GLY A 44 -1.29 -5.08 3.95
CA GLY A 44 -1.40 -3.66 4.23
C GLY A 44 -1.13 -2.72 3.07
N VAL A 45 -1.47 -1.45 3.30
CA VAL A 45 -1.27 -0.34 2.38
C VAL A 45 -0.86 0.91 3.16
N LEU A 46 0.19 1.59 2.70
CA LEU A 46 0.60 2.92 3.14
C LEU A 46 0.55 3.88 1.95
N ALA A 47 -0.06 5.04 2.11
CA ALA A 47 -0.22 6.04 1.06
C ALA A 47 0.21 7.43 1.53
N PHE A 48 0.89 8.15 0.65
CA PHE A 48 1.24 9.56 0.75
C PHE A 48 0.54 10.28 -0.39
N GLU A 49 -0.33 11.26 -0.09
CA GLU A 49 -1.14 12.04 -1.05
C GLU A 49 -2.10 11.24 -1.97
N ARG A 50 -2.05 9.90 -1.95
CA ARG A 50 -2.89 9.02 -2.79
C ARG A 50 -4.19 8.57 -2.10
N ARG A 51 -5.02 9.54 -1.69
CA ARG A 51 -6.23 9.28 -0.88
C ARG A 51 -7.24 8.36 -1.58
N ALA A 52 -7.47 8.54 -2.87
CA ALA A 52 -8.51 7.80 -3.60
C ALA A 52 -8.17 6.30 -3.69
N GLU A 53 -6.92 5.99 -4.01
CA GLU A 53 -6.39 4.64 -4.08
C GLU A 53 -6.36 4.00 -2.70
N PHE A 54 -5.93 4.74 -1.68
CA PHE A 54 -5.96 4.25 -0.30
C PHE A 54 -7.36 3.84 0.15
N VAL A 55 -8.39 4.64 -0.12
CA VAL A 55 -9.76 4.32 0.29
C VAL A 55 -10.25 3.04 -0.40
N LYS A 56 -9.96 2.87 -1.70
CA LYS A 56 -10.29 1.67 -2.47
C LYS A 56 -9.59 0.43 -1.90
N LEU A 57 -8.28 0.51 -1.68
CA LEU A 57 -7.48 -0.59 -1.15
C LEU A 57 -7.86 -0.95 0.28
N ARG A 58 -8.07 0.03 1.15
CA ARG A 58 -8.55 -0.19 2.52
C ARG A 58 -9.91 -0.90 2.55
N ALA A 59 -10.82 -0.56 1.64
CA ALA A 59 -12.11 -1.23 1.55
C ALA A 59 -11.95 -2.70 1.15
N ARG A 60 -11.06 -2.99 0.18
CA ARG A 60 -10.75 -4.36 -0.26
C ARG A 60 -10.05 -5.17 0.84
N LEU A 61 -9.13 -4.56 1.59
CA LEU A 61 -8.41 -5.17 2.74
C LEU A 61 -9.30 -5.58 3.92
N ARG A 62 -10.58 -5.19 3.95
CA ARG A 62 -11.54 -5.73 4.95
C ARG A 62 -11.86 -7.20 4.69
N ARG A 63 -11.52 -7.70 3.50
CA ARG A 63 -11.57 -9.11 3.09
C ARG A 63 -10.15 -9.51 2.68
N GLU A 64 -9.92 -10.80 2.48
CA GLU A 64 -8.66 -11.28 1.91
C GLU A 64 -8.48 -10.69 0.50
N LEU A 65 -7.39 -9.95 0.30
CA LEU A 65 -7.06 -9.27 -0.94
C LEU A 65 -5.88 -9.98 -1.59
N SER A 66 -6.10 -10.61 -2.73
CA SER A 66 -5.02 -11.25 -3.49
C SER A 66 -4.16 -10.21 -4.22
N TRP A 67 -2.87 -10.50 -4.37
CA TRP A 67 -1.90 -9.65 -5.06
C TRP A 67 -2.31 -9.38 -6.51
N GLN A 68 -2.81 -10.40 -7.20
CA GLN A 68 -3.29 -10.28 -8.58
C GLN A 68 -4.43 -9.25 -8.72
N ALA A 69 -5.30 -9.13 -7.72
CA ALA A 69 -6.40 -8.16 -7.72
C ALA A 69 -5.94 -6.72 -7.46
N VAL A 70 -4.65 -6.50 -7.15
CA VAL A 70 -4.06 -5.19 -6.88
C VAL A 70 -3.33 -4.60 -8.09
N GLY A 71 -3.13 -5.39 -9.16
CA GLY A 71 -2.47 -4.93 -10.40
C GLY A 71 -3.10 -3.68 -11.04
N GLU A 72 -4.36 -3.39 -10.74
CA GLU A 72 -5.04 -2.15 -11.17
C GLU A 72 -4.48 -0.87 -10.52
N PHE A 73 -3.84 -0.97 -9.36
CA PHE A 73 -3.38 0.16 -8.55
C PHE A 73 -1.88 0.44 -8.66
N VAL A 74 -1.13 -0.48 -9.25
CA VAL A 74 0.34 -0.49 -9.29
C VAL A 74 0.79 -0.56 -10.76
N PRO A 75 1.37 0.51 -11.33
CA PRO A 75 1.99 0.43 -12.64
C PRO A 75 3.21 -0.50 -12.60
N SER A 76 3.56 -1.08 -13.74
CA SER A 76 4.59 -2.11 -13.91
C SER A 76 6.01 -1.72 -13.45
N THR A 77 6.27 -0.46 -13.15
CA THR A 77 7.50 0.01 -12.50
C THR A 77 7.42 -0.29 -11.00
N VAL A 78 7.54 -1.57 -10.66
CA VAL A 78 7.55 -2.09 -9.29
C VAL A 78 8.98 -2.18 -8.79
N PHE A 79 9.25 -1.52 -7.66
CA PHE A 79 10.46 -1.77 -6.88
C PHE A 79 10.09 -2.58 -5.65
N SER A 80 10.59 -3.80 -5.57
CA SER A 80 10.51 -4.62 -4.36
C SER A 80 11.73 -4.32 -3.49
N LYS A 81 11.50 -3.95 -2.23
CA LYS A 81 12.57 -3.95 -1.23
C LYS A 81 12.41 -5.18 -0.36
N GLU A 82 13.39 -6.08 -0.43
CA GLU A 82 13.59 -7.12 0.57
C GLU A 82 14.18 -6.44 1.80
N CYS A 83 13.45 -6.45 2.93
CA CYS A 83 13.96 -5.93 4.19
C CYS A 83 14.88 -7.02 4.77
N GLN A 84 16.20 -6.82 4.59
CA GLN A 84 17.27 -7.68 5.09
C GLN A 84 17.62 -7.36 6.54
#